data_AF-A0A2T1DYZ7-F1
#
_entry.id   AF-A0A2T1DYZ7-F1
#
_cell.length_a   1.000
_cell.length_b   1.000
_cell.length_c   1.000
_cell.angle_alpha   90.00
_cell.angle_beta   90.00
_cell.angle_gamma   90.00
#
_symmetry.space_group_name_H-M   'P 1'
#
loop_
_entity.id
_entity.type
_entity.pdbx_description
1 polymer ?
#
loop_
_entity_poly.entity_id
_entity_poly.type
_entity_poly.pdbx_seq_one_letter_code
_entity_poly.pdbx_strand_id
1 'polypeptide(L)' 'MPYASSLTNAEWEVLEPLLVEILPPKKRTRPSNWTKRNLIDGIFYQRLNSCNWEDLPKDLPPYSTVY' A
#
# COMPACT_ATOMS: atom_id res chain seq x y z
N MET A 1 -5.95 -13.54 5.50
CA MET A 1 -5.18 -14.20 4.42
C MET A 1 -4.71 -13.12 3.47
N PRO A 2 -3.49 -13.21 2.90
CA PRO A 2 -3.04 -12.25 1.90
C PRO A 2 -3.95 -12.33 0.66
N TYR A 3 -4.27 -11.19 0.05
CA TYR A 3 -5.01 -11.15 -1.20
C TYR A 3 -4.11 -11.58 -2.36
N ALA A 4 -4.69 -12.08 -3.44
CA ALA A 4 -3.93 -12.39 -4.67
C ALA A 4 -3.23 -11.14 -5.25
N SER A 5 -3.70 -9.94 -4.88
CA SER A 5 -3.11 -8.65 -5.25
C SER A 5 -1.98 -8.19 -4.33
N SER A 6 -1.77 -8.84 -3.19
CA SER A 6 -0.75 -8.45 -2.21
C SER A 6 0.63 -8.89 -2.67
N LEU A 7 1.64 -8.05 -2.43
CA LEU A 7 3.02 -8.38 -2.73
C LEU A 7 3.52 -9.54 -1.87
N THR A 8 4.28 -10.44 -2.47
CA THR A 8 5.03 -11.46 -1.72
C THR A 8 6.21 -10.83 -0.98
N ASN A 9 6.75 -11.53 0.01
CA ASN A 9 7.92 -11.03 0.75
C ASN A 9 9.14 -10.83 -0.17
N ALA A 10 9.36 -11.75 -1.12
CA ALA A 10 10.48 -11.66 -2.06
C ALA A 10 10.36 -10.45 -3.01
N GLU A 11 9.16 -10.19 -3.53
CA GLU A 11 8.93 -8.99 -4.35
C GLU A 11 9.07 -7.71 -3.52
N TRP A 12 8.60 -7.74 -2.28
CA TRP A 12 8.73 -6.62 -1.36
C TRP A 12 10.20 -6.28 -1.07
N GLU A 13 11.06 -7.28 -0.86
CA GLU A 13 12.50 -7.08 -0.63
C GLU A 13 13.20 -6.37 -1.79
N VAL A 14 12.75 -6.60 -3.02
CA VAL A 14 13.28 -5.91 -4.21
C VAL A 14 12.72 -4.49 -4.31
N LEU A 15 11.45 -4.29 -3.96
CA LEU A 15 10.75 -3.01 -4.12
C LEU A 15 11.08 -2.00 -3.01
N GLU A 16 11.24 -2.46 -1.77
CA GLU A 16 11.51 -1.62 -0.60
C GLU A 16 12.69 -0.65 -0.77
N PRO A 17 13.89 -1.06 -1.23
CA PRO A 17 15.01 -0.14 -1.42
C PRO A 17 14.70 0.94 -2.45
N LEU A 18 14.02 0.59 -3.55
CA LEU A 18 13.63 1.54 -4.59
C LEU A 18 12.64 2.58 -4.07
N LEU A 19 11.71 2.16 -3.20
CA LEU A 19 10.80 3.10 -2.55
C LEU A 19 11.52 4.08 -1.62
N VAL A 20 12.62 3.68 -0.99
CA VAL A 20 13.40 4.59 -0.14
C VAL A 20 14.11 5.66 -0.98
N GLU A 21 14.58 5.30 -2.18
CA GLU A 21 15.23 6.23 -3.10
C GLU A 21 14.25 7.20 -3.78
N ILE A 22 13.08 6.70 -4.20
CA ILE A 22 12.11 7.48 -4.97
C ILE A 22 11.25 8.38 -4.07
N LEU A 23 10.93 7.92 -2.85
CA LEU A 23 10.03 8.68 -1.97
C LEU A 23 10.74 9.90 -1.38
N PRO A 24 10.07 11.07 -1.36
CA PRO A 24 10.63 12.27 -0.76
C PRO A 24 10.89 12.05 0.74
N PRO A 25 11.85 12.79 1.34
CA PRO A 25 12.11 12.72 2.76
C PRO A 25 10.82 12.96 3.55
N LYS A 26 10.65 12.18 4.62
CA LYS A 26 9.44 12.19 5.43
C LYS A 26 9.16 13.62 5.90
N LYS A 27 8.05 14.19 5.42
CA LYS A 27 7.55 15.47 5.93
C LYS A 27 7.23 15.30 7.42
N ARG A 28 7.38 16.37 8.20
CA ARG A 28 7.14 16.41 9.66
C ARG A 28 5.63 16.38 9.98
N THR A 29 4.88 15.53 9.30
CA THR A 29 3.44 15.33 9.42
C THR A 29 3.14 14.22 10.41
N ARG A 30 1.85 14.06 10.76
CA ARG A 30 1.37 12.93 11.55
C ARG A 30 1.91 11.61 10.97
N PRO A 31 2.54 10.74 11.77
CA PRO A 31 3.00 9.45 11.29
C PRO A 31 1.78 8.63 10.83
N SER A 32 1.90 7.99 9.67
CA SER A 32 0.91 7.01 9.23
C SER A 32 0.96 5.79 10.15
N ASN A 33 -0.21 5.24 10.47
CA ASN A 33 -0.34 3.95 11.15
C ASN A 33 -0.08 2.77 10.21
N TRP A 34 0.01 3.02 8.90
CA TRP A 34 0.13 2.01 7.87
C TRP A 34 1.57 1.93 7.34
N THR A 35 2.07 0.72 7.16
CA THR A 35 3.35 0.47 6.49
C THR A 35 3.24 0.82 5.01
N LYS A 36 4.38 1.11 4.36
CA LYS A 36 4.42 1.35 2.91
C LYS A 36 3.85 0.15 2.13
N ARG A 37 4.10 -1.07 2.61
CA ARG A 37 3.56 -2.30 2.02
C ARG A 37 2.05 -2.32 2.04
N ASN A 38 1.43 -2.02 3.18
CA ASN A 38 -0.04 -2.00 3.28
C ASN A 38 -0.67 -0.98 2.32
N LEU A 39 -0.02 0.17 2.12
CA LEU A 39 -0.48 1.17 1.14
C LEU A 39 -0.44 0.61 -0.28
N ILE A 40 0.67 0.00 -0.68
CA ILE A 40 0.85 -0.55 -2.02
C ILE A 40 -0.08 -1.74 -2.25
N ASP A 41 -0.24 -2.62 -1.28
CA ASP A 41 -1.19 -3.73 -1.33
C ASP A 41 -2.63 -3.19 -1.51
N GLY A 42 -2.97 -2.07 -0.85
CA GLY A 42 -4.24 -1.36 -1.05
C GLY A 42 -4.43 -0.85 -2.48
N ILE A 43 -3.41 -0.19 -3.06
CA ILE A 43 -3.43 0.30 -4.45
C ILE A 43 -3.59 -0.88 -5.42
N PHE A 44 -2.81 -1.95 -5.23
CA PHE A 44 -2.82 -3.12 -6.11
C PHE A 44 -4.12 -3.90 -6.01
N TYR A 45 -4.70 -4.00 -4.81
CA TYR A 45 -6.02 -4.60 -4.65
C TYR A 45 -7.06 -3.87 -5.48
N GLN A 46 -7.11 -2.54 -5.36
CA GLN A 46 -8.09 -1.76 -6.11
C GLN A 46 -7.84 -1.87 -7.62
N ARG A 47 -6.57 -1.80 -8.05
CA ARG A 47 -6.20 -1.90 -9.47
C ARG A 47 -6.56 -3.26 -10.08
N LEU A 48 -6.31 -4.36 -9.36
CA LEU A 48 -6.55 -5.72 -9.86
C LEU A 48 -8.04 -6.06 -9.88
N ASN A 49 -8.76 -5.72 -8.81
CA ASN A 49 -10.17 -6.07 -8.67
C ASN A 49 -11.11 -5.04 -9.30
N SER A 50 -10.60 -3.87 -9.69
CA SER A 50 -11.37 -2.75 -10.27
C SER A 50 -12.60 -2.38 -9.43
N CYS A 51 -12.47 -2.43 -8.10
CA CYS A 51 -13.56 -2.07 -7.18
C CYS A 51 -13.59 -0.56 -6.91
N ASN A 52 -14.74 -0.05 -6.46
CA ASN A 52 -14.79 1.30 -5.94
C ASN A 52 -13.89 1.44 -4.70
N TRP A 53 -13.39 2.64 -4.50
CA TRP A 53 -12.58 2.97 -3.31
C TRP A 53 -13.32 2.72 -2.00
N GLU A 54 -14.63 2.93 -1.96
CA GLU A 54 -15.47 2.68 -0.77
C GLU A 54 -15.61 1.18 -0.45
N ASP A 55 -15.44 0.32 -1.45
CA ASP A 55 -15.56 -1.14 -1.32
C ASP A 55 -14.22 -1.81 -0.94
N LEU A 56 -13.18 -1.01 -0.64
CA LEU A 56 -11.90 -1.55 -0.21
C LEU A 56 -12.07 -2.32 1.12
N PRO A 57 -11.53 -3.54 1.24
CA PRO A 57 -11.59 -4.31 2.48
C PRO A 57 -11.04 -3.53 3.68
N LYS A 58 -11.68 -3.71 4.85
CA LYS A 58 -11.33 -3.02 6.10
C LYS A 58 -9.96 -3.39 6.67
N ASP A 59 -9.39 -4.51 6.21
CA ASP A 59 -8.06 -4.97 6.61
C ASP A 59 -6.95 -4.20 5.87
N LEU A 60 -7.27 -3.53 4.76
CA LEU A 60 -6.38 -2.64 4.02
C LEU A 60 -6.52 -1.20 4.54
N PRO A 61 -5.54 -0.32 4.25
CA PRO A 61 -5.64 1.08 4.64
C PRO A 61 -6.91 1.70 4.04
N PRO A 62 -7.57 2.62 4.75
CA PRO A 62 -8.78 3.25 4.23
C PRO A 62 -8.45 4.00 2.94
N TYR A 63 -9.41 4.05 2.01
CA TYR A 63 -9.19 4.66 0.69
C TYR A 63 -8.65 6.09 0.74
N SER A 64 -8.99 6.86 1.78
CA SER A 64 -8.48 8.21 2.03
C SER A 64 -6.98 8.29 2.31
N THR A 65 -6.34 7.15 2.57
CA THR A 65 -4.89 7.03 2.77
C THR A 65 -4.19 6.45 1.53
N VAL A 66 -4.93 5.74 0.68
CA VAL A 66 -4.40 5.01 -0.49
C VAL A 66 -4.49 5.85 -1.77
N TYR A 67 -5.51 6.71 -1.89
CA TYR A 67 -5.67 7.70 -2.95
C TYR A 67 -4.74 8.90 -2.74
#